data_AF-A0A6G3Z7D3-F1
#
_entry.id   AF-A0A6G3Z7D3-F1
#
_cell.length_a   1.000
_cell.length_b   1.000
_cell.length_c   1.000
_cell.angle_alpha   90.00
_cell.angle_beta   90.00
_cell.angle_gamma   90.00
#
_symmetry.space_group_name_H-M   'P 1'
#
loop_
_entity.id
_entity.type
_entity.pdbx_description
1 polymer ?
#
loop_
_entity_poly.entity_id
_entity_poly.type
_entity_poly.pdbx_seq_one_letter_code
_entity_poly.pdbx_strand_id
1 'polypeptide(L)'
;MHHLKDGTTRTTEAIATQATKLPINDPFEQALEIEFIPLFDPSQVRMVFIDVEYTDKANRYERRERLRLDGNSFDPVSLRISLIDSVEKTFRYRLTFVGTDNRLRREAFVETKETLIPVT
;
A
#
# COMPACT_ATOMS: atom_id res chain seq x y z
N MET A 1 51.79 24.30 31.11
CA MET A 1 51.03 25.53 31.38
C MET A 1 50.91 26.33 30.10
N HIS A 2 49.68 26.52 29.62
CA HIS A 2 49.21 27.67 28.84
C HIS A 2 47.71 27.77 29.15
N HIS A 3 47.29 28.97 29.56
CA HIS A 3 45.99 29.24 30.15
C HIS A 3 44.87 29.32 29.10
N LEU A 4 43.69 28.89 29.55
CA LEU A 4 42.40 28.87 28.86
C LEU A 4 41.92 30.29 28.53
N LYS A 5 41.25 30.44 27.39
CA LYS A 5 40.27 31.50 27.13
C LYS A 5 38.98 30.83 26.64
N ASP A 6 37.96 30.87 27.50
CA ASP A 6 36.56 30.45 27.32
C ASP A 6 36.30 29.11 26.59
N GLY A 7 36.36 28.03 27.38
CA GLY A 7 35.86 26.70 27.01
C GLY A 7 34.34 26.61 26.94
N THR A 8 33.72 27.36 26.03
CA THR A 8 32.32 27.16 25.64
C THR A 8 32.24 26.69 24.19
N THR A 9 32.17 25.37 24.00
CA THR A 9 31.67 24.77 22.76
C THR A 9 30.16 24.62 22.87
N ARG A 10 29.43 25.48 22.13
CA ARG A 10 28.00 25.26 21.83
C ARG A 10 27.92 24.55 20.49
N THR A 11 27.76 23.24 20.51
CA THR A 11 27.33 22.50 19.32
C THR A 11 25.82 22.61 19.24
N THR A 12 25.33 23.68 18.63
CA THR A 12 23.93 23.78 18.23
C THR A 12 23.64 22.74 17.16
N GLU A 13 22.51 22.06 17.35
CA GLU A 13 22.02 20.91 16.59
C GLU A 13 21.98 21.15 15.08
N ALA A 14 22.08 20.06 14.33
CA ALA A 14 22.06 20.06 12.87
C ALA A 14 20.83 20.82 12.33
N ILE A 15 21.10 21.63 11.31
CA ILE A 15 20.15 22.48 10.60
C ILE A 15 18.90 21.68 10.21
N ALA A 16 17.75 22.08 10.76
CA ALA A 16 16.45 21.62 10.28
C ALA A 16 16.30 22.04 8.82
N THR A 17 16.28 21.05 7.91
CA THR A 17 15.94 21.31 6.51
C THR A 17 14.47 21.67 6.46
N GLN A 18 14.15 22.95 6.25
CA GLN A 18 12.81 23.36 5.86
C GLN A 18 12.56 22.84 4.45
N ALA A 19 11.97 21.65 4.36
CA ALA A 19 11.38 21.20 3.12
C ALA A 19 10.22 22.14 2.80
N THR A 20 10.38 22.97 1.77
CA THR A 20 9.31 23.76 1.16
C THR A 20 8.26 22.78 0.62
N LYS A 21 7.28 22.42 1.46
CA LYS A 21 6.10 21.69 1.00
C LYS A 21 5.31 22.65 0.13
N LEU A 22 5.36 22.46 -1.18
CA LEU A 22 4.26 22.92 -2.03
C LEU A 22 3.01 22.16 -1.58
N PRO A 23 1.94 22.82 -1.10
CA PRO A 23 0.66 22.15 -0.96
C PRO A 23 0.18 21.83 -2.37
N ILE A 24 0.40 20.59 -2.80
CA ILE A 24 -0.36 20.04 -3.92
C ILE A 24 -1.76 19.88 -3.34
N ASN A 25 -2.68 20.75 -3.74
CA ASN A 25 -4.10 20.53 -3.52
C ASN A 25 -4.44 19.21 -4.21
N ASP A 26 -4.56 18.14 -3.44
CA ASP A 26 -5.07 16.86 -3.91
C ASP A 26 -6.57 17.06 -4.18
N PRO A 27 -7.04 17.02 -5.45
CA PRO A 27 -8.47 17.16 -5.75
C PRO A 27 -9.28 15.92 -5.30
N PHE A 28 -8.64 14.90 -4.74
CA PHE A 28 -9.26 13.70 -4.22
C PHE A 28 -9.26 13.75 -2.68
N GLU A 29 -10.27 14.40 -2.09
CA GLU A 29 -10.41 14.43 -0.62
C GLU A 29 -10.64 13.03 -0.02
N GLN A 30 -10.97 12.04 -0.86
CA GLN A 30 -11.29 10.67 -0.43
C GLN A 30 -10.66 9.62 -1.35
N ALA A 31 -10.19 8.53 -0.74
CA ALA A 31 -9.61 7.39 -1.41
C ALA A 31 -10.03 6.09 -0.73
N LEU A 32 -10.06 4.99 -1.47
CA LEU A 32 -10.02 3.65 -0.91
C LEU A 32 -8.58 3.33 -0.55
N GLU A 33 -8.34 3.03 0.72
CA GLU A 33 -7.06 2.53 1.23
C GLU A 33 -7.23 1.06 1.55
N ILE A 34 -6.84 0.21 0.61
CA ILE A 34 -7.02 -1.25 0.68
C ILE A 34 -5.71 -1.86 1.16
N GLU A 35 -5.76 -2.72 2.17
CA GLU A 35 -4.63 -3.47 2.70
C GLU A 35 -4.88 -4.97 2.52
N PHE A 36 -3.91 -5.64 1.92
CA PHE A 36 -3.89 -7.08 1.79
C PHE A 36 -2.90 -7.67 2.79
N ILE A 37 -3.41 -8.46 3.74
CA ILE A 37 -2.65 -9.01 4.85
C ILE A 37 -2.21 -10.44 4.52
N PRO A 38 -0.91 -10.74 4.42
CA PRO A 38 -0.43 -12.09 4.13
C PRO A 38 -0.66 -13.02 5.34
N LEU A 39 -1.62 -13.93 5.24
CA LEU A 39 -1.95 -14.95 6.25
C LEU A 39 -1.78 -16.40 5.73
N PHE A 40 -1.27 -16.57 4.51
CA PHE A 40 -1.01 -17.85 3.89
C PHE A 40 0.24 -18.54 4.50
N ASP A 41 0.37 -19.86 4.33
CA ASP A 41 1.56 -20.61 4.76
C ASP A 41 2.76 -20.30 3.83
N PRO A 42 3.84 -19.66 4.36
CA PRO A 42 5.01 -19.30 3.57
C PRO A 42 5.81 -20.53 3.06
N SER A 43 5.59 -21.71 3.63
CA SER A 43 6.22 -22.97 3.16
C SER A 43 5.56 -23.52 1.89
N GLN A 44 4.29 -23.16 1.64
CA GLN A 44 3.50 -23.64 0.51
C GLN A 44 3.40 -22.62 -0.62
N VAL A 45 3.49 -21.32 -0.28
CA VAL A 45 3.29 -20.22 -1.22
C VAL A 45 4.62 -19.54 -1.52
N ARG A 46 4.97 -19.46 -2.81
CA ARG A 46 6.13 -18.71 -3.29
C ARG A 46 5.80 -17.22 -3.42
N MET A 47 4.61 -16.92 -3.91
CA MET A 47 4.09 -15.57 -4.09
C MET A 47 2.60 -15.58 -4.43
N VAL A 48 1.94 -14.46 -4.20
CA VAL A 48 0.55 -14.21 -4.56
C VAL A 48 0.46 -12.97 -5.42
N PHE A 49 -0.27 -13.05 -6.53
CA PHE A 49 -0.70 -11.88 -7.29
C PHE A 49 -2.12 -11.50 -6.90
N ILE A 50 -2.34 -10.22 -6.69
CA ILE A 50 -3.64 -9.66 -6.35
C ILE A 50 -4.04 -8.74 -7.50
N ASP A 51 -5.06 -9.14 -8.26
CA ASP A 51 -5.68 -8.28 -9.26
C ASP A 51 -6.81 -7.50 -8.58
N VAL A 52 -6.80 -6.17 -8.64
CA VAL A 52 -7.86 -5.31 -8.11
C VAL A 52 -8.50 -4.52 -9.24
N GLU A 53 -9.83 -4.47 -9.29
CA GLU A 53 -10.60 -3.71 -10.26
C GLU A 53 -11.65 -2.86 -9.55
N TYR A 54 -11.64 -1.57 -9.87
CA TYR A 54 -12.60 -0.58 -9.41
C TYR A 54 -13.26 0.10 -10.61
N THR A 55 -14.57 0.34 -10.51
CA THR A 55 -15.35 0.97 -11.59
C THR A 55 -16.41 1.89 -11.00
N ASP A 56 -16.27 3.17 -11.28
CA ASP A 56 -17.29 4.19 -11.06
C ASP A 56 -17.89 4.55 -12.43
N LYS A 57 -19.04 3.93 -12.74
CA LYS A 57 -19.70 4.09 -14.05
C LYS A 57 -20.28 5.49 -14.22
N ALA A 58 -20.80 6.09 -13.15
CA ALA A 58 -21.42 7.40 -13.18
C ALA A 58 -20.41 8.47 -13.60
N ASN A 59 -19.16 8.34 -13.14
CA ASN A 59 -18.08 9.26 -13.46
C ASN A 59 -17.14 8.76 -14.57
N ARG A 60 -17.44 7.61 -15.21
CA ARG A 60 -16.62 6.97 -16.26
C ARG A 60 -15.17 6.77 -15.83
N TYR A 61 -14.99 6.34 -14.59
CA TYR A 61 -13.67 6.14 -13.98
C TYR A 61 -13.44 4.66 -13.68
N GLU A 62 -12.36 4.12 -14.24
CA GLU A 62 -11.95 2.73 -14.06
C GLU A 62 -10.50 2.68 -13.58
N ARG A 63 -10.22 1.77 -12.65
CA ARG A 63 -8.86 1.44 -12.21
C ARG A 63 -8.68 -0.06 -12.18
N ARG A 64 -7.54 -0.52 -12.69
CA ARG A 64 -7.11 -1.92 -12.64
C ARG A 64 -5.66 -1.95 -12.21
N GLU A 65 -5.41 -2.64 -11.12
CA GLU A 65 -4.10 -2.67 -10.46
C GLU A 65 -3.70 -4.11 -10.19
N ARG A 66 -2.39 -4.38 -10.23
CA ARG A 66 -1.84 -5.67 -9.83
C ARG A 66 -0.78 -5.47 -8.77
N LEU A 67 -0.99 -6.11 -7.63
CA LEU A 67 -0.03 -6.18 -6.54
C LEU A 67 0.62 -7.56 -6.48
N ARG A 68 1.73 -7.64 -5.76
CA ARG A 68 2.46 -8.88 -5.50
C ARG A 68 2.79 -8.95 -4.02
N LEU A 69 2.49 -10.09 -3.41
CA LEU A 69 3.01 -10.49 -2.11
C LEU A 69 4.03 -11.61 -2.34
N ASP A 70 5.24 -11.44 -1.83
CA ASP A 70 6.22 -12.53 -1.81
C ASP A 70 5.90 -13.50 -0.68
N GLY A 71 6.20 -14.78 -0.88
CA GLY A 71 5.84 -15.86 0.04
C GLY A 71 6.47 -15.73 1.43
N ASN A 72 7.58 -15.01 1.55
CA ASN A 72 8.27 -14.73 2.80
C ASN A 72 7.92 -13.36 3.41
N SER A 73 6.98 -12.61 2.81
CA SER A 73 6.55 -11.31 3.31
C SER A 73 5.51 -11.48 4.40
N PHE A 74 5.73 -10.83 5.54
CA PHE A 74 4.72 -10.66 6.60
C PHE A 74 4.10 -9.28 6.57
N ASP A 75 4.68 -8.35 5.82
CA ASP A 75 4.19 -7.00 5.71
C ASP A 75 2.97 -6.94 4.77
N PRO A 76 1.92 -6.20 5.15
CA PRO A 76 0.81 -5.88 4.26
C PRO A 76 1.26 -5.20 2.97
N VAL A 77 0.51 -5.41 1.89
CA VAL A 77 0.60 -4.54 0.70
C VAL A 77 -0.61 -3.64 0.64
N SER A 78 -0.35 -2.33 0.56
CA SER A 78 -1.39 -1.30 0.49
C SER A 78 -1.63 -0.85 -0.94
N LEU A 79 -2.88 -0.55 -1.27
CA LEU A 79 -3.30 0.05 -2.53
C LEU A 79 -4.22 1.24 -2.24
N ARG A 80 -3.85 2.41 -2.76
CA ARG A 80 -4.67 3.61 -2.70
C ARG A 80 -5.35 3.84 -4.05
N ILE A 81 -6.68 3.90 -4.06
CA ILE A 81 -7.49 4.28 -5.23
C ILE A 81 -8.21 5.58 -4.92
N SER A 82 -7.88 6.66 -5.61
CA SER A 82 -8.60 7.93 -5.50
C SER A 82 -10.06 7.78 -5.96
N LEU A 83 -11.00 8.36 -5.21
CA LEU A 83 -12.42 8.29 -5.52
C LEU A 83 -12.90 9.58 -6.18
N ILE A 84 -13.76 9.44 -7.20
CA ILE A 84 -14.52 10.56 -7.76
C ILE A 84 -15.88 10.64 -7.05
N ASP A 85 -16.62 9.54 -7.00
CA ASP A 85 -17.76 9.37 -6.10
C ASP A 85 -17.33 8.79 -4.75
N SER A 86 -17.55 9.53 -3.67
CA SER A 86 -17.27 9.10 -2.29
C SER A 86 -18.15 7.95 -1.81
N VAL A 87 -19.30 7.74 -2.45
CA VAL A 87 -20.29 6.71 -2.10
C VAL A 87 -19.96 5.38 -2.79
N GLU A 88 -19.36 5.43 -3.98
CA GLU A 88 -18.93 4.23 -4.69
C GLU A 88 -17.62 3.71 -4.07
N LYS A 89 -17.75 2.72 -3.21
CA LYS A 89 -16.64 2.07 -2.50
C LYS A 89 -16.48 0.60 -2.87
N THR A 90 -17.31 0.12 -3.79
CA THR A 90 -17.33 -1.28 -4.19
C THR A 90 -16.21 -1.52 -5.19
N PHE A 91 -15.38 -2.51 -4.90
CA PHE A 91 -14.36 -2.98 -5.83
C PHE A 91 -14.39 -4.50 -5.85
N ARG A 92 -13.69 -5.09 -6.81
CA ARG A 92 -13.48 -6.52 -6.85
C ARG A 92 -12.00 -6.85 -6.89
N TYR A 93 -11.63 -7.95 -6.27
CA TYR A 93 -10.26 -8.45 -6.33
C TYR A 93 -10.24 -9.95 -6.62
N ARG A 94 -9.09 -10.44 -7.08
CA ARG A 94 -8.86 -11.87 -7.27
C ARG A 94 -7.43 -12.21 -6.89
N LEU A 95 -7.28 -13.35 -6.23
CA LEU A 95 -5.99 -13.90 -5.84
C LEU A 95 -5.52 -14.94 -6.85
N THR A 96 -4.23 -14.89 -7.19
CA THR A 96 -3.54 -15.95 -7.93
C THR A 96 -2.31 -16.37 -7.15
N PHE A 97 -2.35 -17.56 -6.57
CA PHE A 97 -1.28 -18.16 -5.80
C PHE A 97 -0.33 -18.93 -6.71
N VAL A 98 0.96 -18.72 -6.50
CA VAL A 98 2.04 -19.52 -7.10
C VAL A 98 2.66 -20.35 -5.98
N GLY A 99 2.48 -21.66 -6.06
CA GLY A 99 2.98 -22.61 -5.07
C GLY A 99 4.49 -22.86 -5.17
N THR A 100 5.07 -23.35 -4.08
CA THR A 100 6.44 -23.89 -4.08
C THR A 100 6.54 -25.16 -4.94
N ASP A 101 5.43 -25.87 -5.13
CA ASP A 101 5.25 -27.03 -6.01
C ASP A 101 5.17 -26.71 -7.52
N ASN A 102 5.41 -25.45 -7.90
CA ASN A 102 5.29 -24.92 -9.27
C ASN A 102 3.86 -24.96 -9.84
N ARG A 103 2.82 -25.08 -9.01
CA ARG A 103 1.43 -24.97 -9.46
C ARG A 103 0.90 -23.55 -9.27
N LEU A 104 -0.03 -23.18 -10.14
CA LEU A 104 -0.73 -21.91 -10.07
C LEU A 104 -2.19 -22.19 -9.74
N ARG A 105 -2.70 -21.56 -8.67
CA ARG A 105 -4.11 -21.59 -8.28
C ARG A 105 -4.68 -20.19 -8.42
N ARG A 106 -5.64 -20.02 -9.31
CA ARG A 106 -6.37 -18.76 -9.49
C ARG A 106 -7.77 -18.91 -8.95
N GLU A 107 -8.19 -17.94 -8.14
CA GLU A 107 -9.51 -17.93 -7.52
C GLU A 107 -10.50 -17.11 -8.37
N ALA A 108 -11.78 -17.09 -7.97
CA ALA A 108 -12.76 -16.22 -8.61
C ALA A 108 -12.58 -14.76 -8.14
N PHE A 109 -13.20 -13.81 -8.85
CA PHE A 109 -13.31 -12.45 -8.32
C PHE A 109 -14.25 -12.42 -7.13
N VAL A 110 -13.84 -11.69 -6.09
CA VAL A 110 -14.64 -11.35 -4.92
C VAL A 110 -14.96 -9.87 -4.98
N GLU A 111 -16.25 -9.53 -4.98
CA GLU A 111 -16.73 -8.15 -4.90
C GLU A 111 -16.95 -7.78 -3.43
N THR A 112 -16.46 -6.61 -3.00
CA THR A 112 -16.53 -6.18 -1.60
C THR A 112 -16.42 -4.66 -1.46
N LYS A 113 -16.68 -4.18 -0.24
CA LYS A 113 -16.34 -2.83 0.25
C LYS A 113 -15.31 -2.87 1.39
N GLU A 114 -14.96 -4.07 1.86
CA GLU A 114 -13.99 -4.27 2.92
C GLU A 114 -12.59 -3.91 2.43
N THR A 115 -11.91 -3.05 3.17
CA THR A 115 -10.59 -2.55 2.79
C THR A 115 -9.45 -3.27 3.49
N LEU A 116 -9.72 -4.11 4.50
CA LEU A 116 -8.73 -4.97 5.14
C LEU A 116 -8.98 -6.42 4.72
N ILE A 117 -8.16 -6.94 3.82
CA ILE A 117 -8.40 -8.23 3.16
C ILE A 117 -7.35 -9.25 3.62
N PRO A 118 -7.75 -10.32 4.32
CA PRO A 118 -6.85 -11.43 4.61
C PRO A 118 -6.56 -12.23 3.33
N VAL A 119 -5.28 -12.52 3.09
CA VAL A 119 -4.81 -13.38 1.99
C VAL A 119 -4.39 -14.71 2.58
N THR A 120 -5.24 -15.73 2.50
CA THR A 120 -5.09 -17.04 3.16
C THR A 120 -4.86 -18.18 2.18
#